data_AF-A0A726DM16-F1
#
_entry.id   AF-A0A726DM16-F1
#
_cell.length_a   1.000
_cell.length_b   1.000
_cell.length_c   1.000
_cell.angle_alpha   90.00
_cell.angle_beta   90.00
_cell.angle_gamma   90.00
#
_symmetry.space_group_name_H-M   'P 1'
#
loop_
_entity.id
_entity.type
_entity.pdbx_description
1 polymer ?
#
loop_
_entity_poly.entity_id
_entity_poly.type
_entity_poly.pdbx_seq_one_letter_code
_entity_poly.pdbx_strand_id
1 'polypeptide(L)'
;MNTVNHDSYFRLALSENHHNMLHKHLFPGVGLEAAAILLCSQSSASRYLVKDILLVDYSECRTRTNDFISWPRTYIENAIDAAETNNLSIVLVHSHPGGTLVFSDMDDDSDREFLPALFEANESLDTLHGSAIMTPDGAIRARFYNRRLDIIPVNAVHCAGDNLIQWKMTEFDSLQPHPMAFSAQMGKDLKSFTACIVGVSGTGSIIVE
;
A
#
# COMPACT_ATOMS: atom_id res chain seq x y z
N MET A 1 0.94 -18.31 22.64
CA MET A 1 2.17 -17.95 21.89
C MET A 1 1.92 -18.29 20.44
N ASN A 2 1.37 -17.35 19.68
CA ASN A 2 1.17 -17.55 18.25
C ASN A 2 2.51 -17.32 17.56
N THR A 3 3.05 -18.38 16.99
CA THR A 3 4.19 -18.33 16.07
C THR A 3 3.81 -17.40 14.92
N VAL A 4 4.47 -16.25 14.84
CA VAL A 4 4.41 -15.39 13.65
C VAL A 4 4.98 -16.23 12.52
N ASN A 5 4.11 -16.68 11.63
CA ASN A 5 4.50 -17.53 10.51
C ASN A 5 5.29 -16.66 9.53
N HIS A 6 6.61 -16.86 9.45
CA HIS A 6 7.51 -16.13 8.55
C HIS A 6 7.21 -16.36 7.05
N ASP A 7 6.26 -17.23 6.72
CA ASP A 7 5.73 -17.46 5.36
C ASP A 7 4.47 -16.62 5.04
N SER A 8 4.16 -15.60 5.85
CA SER A 8 2.94 -14.81 5.65
C SER A 8 3.10 -13.82 4.48
N TYR A 9 2.44 -14.11 3.36
CA TYR A 9 2.43 -13.25 2.18
C TYR A 9 1.49 -12.05 2.36
N PHE A 10 2.03 -10.89 2.74
CA PHE A 10 1.24 -9.68 2.93
C PHE A 10 0.95 -8.96 1.61
N ARG A 11 -0.25 -8.39 1.51
CA ARG A 11 -0.71 -7.65 0.33
C ARG A 11 -1.40 -6.37 0.76
N LEU A 12 -1.14 -5.30 0.03
CA LEU A 12 -1.90 -4.05 0.09
C LEU A 12 -2.85 -4.01 -1.11
N ALA A 13 -4.13 -3.74 -0.88
CA ALA A 13 -5.14 -3.67 -1.92
C ALA A 13 -5.85 -2.31 -1.89
N LEU A 14 -6.06 -1.71 -3.05
CA LEU A 14 -6.77 -0.46 -3.23
C LEU A 14 -7.71 -0.56 -4.45
N SER A 15 -8.70 0.32 -4.51
CA SER A 15 -9.56 0.43 -5.69
C SER A 15 -8.90 1.32 -6.74
N GLU A 16 -9.37 1.22 -7.99
CA GLU A 16 -8.96 2.13 -9.06
C GLU A 16 -9.30 3.59 -8.73
N ASN A 17 -10.41 3.85 -8.03
CA ASN A 17 -10.73 5.20 -7.57
C ASN A 17 -9.71 5.73 -6.55
N HIS A 18 -9.31 4.90 -5.57
CA HIS A 18 -8.25 5.25 -4.62
C HIS A 18 -6.93 5.47 -5.34
N HIS A 19 -6.59 4.62 -6.31
CA HIS A 19 -5.36 4.73 -7.10
C HIS A 19 -5.33 6.04 -7.91
N ASN A 20 -6.40 6.35 -8.64
CA ASN A 20 -6.51 7.58 -9.43
C ASN A 20 -6.43 8.84 -8.56
N MET A 21 -7.11 8.83 -7.41
CA MET A 21 -7.06 9.95 -6.46
C MET A 21 -5.63 10.14 -5.93
N LEU A 22 -4.98 9.05 -5.54
CA LEU A 22 -3.62 9.06 -5.03
C LEU A 22 -2.63 9.54 -6.11
N HIS A 23 -2.68 8.97 -7.32
CA HIS A 23 -1.82 9.34 -8.44
C HIS A 23 -1.95 10.81 -8.81
N LYS A 24 -3.19 11.30 -8.95
CA LYS A 24 -3.47 12.71 -9.26
C LYS A 24 -2.87 13.66 -8.21
N HIS A 25 -2.95 13.30 -6.93
CA HIS A 25 -2.40 14.12 -5.84
C HIS A 25 -0.87 14.01 -5.75
N LEU A 26 -0.33 12.82 -5.94
CA LEU A 26 1.09 12.54 -5.77
C LEU A 26 1.96 13.09 -6.91
N PHE A 27 1.37 13.33 -8.09
CA PHE A 27 2.07 13.85 -9.26
C PHE A 27 1.40 15.12 -9.83
N PRO A 28 1.50 16.27 -9.13
CA PRO A 28 0.94 17.53 -9.60
C PRO A 28 1.71 18.16 -10.80
N GLY A 29 2.74 17.49 -11.33
CA GLY A 29 3.49 17.92 -12.51
C GLY A 29 4.70 18.82 -12.26
N VAL A 30 5.07 19.06 -10.99
CA VAL A 30 6.21 19.95 -10.63
C VAL A 30 7.53 19.20 -10.36
N GLY A 31 7.53 17.86 -10.40
CA GLY A 31 8.73 17.04 -10.18
C GLY A 31 9.25 17.00 -8.73
N LEU A 32 8.46 17.50 -7.77
CA LEU A 32 8.72 17.38 -6.34
C LEU A 32 7.88 16.26 -5.73
N GLU A 33 8.41 15.63 -4.68
CA GLU A 33 7.67 14.65 -3.90
C GLU A 33 6.39 15.26 -3.31
N ALA A 34 5.39 14.42 -3.13
CA ALA A 34 4.13 14.71 -2.46
C ALA A 34 3.77 13.52 -1.56
N ALA A 35 2.89 13.75 -0.59
CA ALA A 35 2.54 12.74 0.41
C ALA A 35 1.03 12.58 0.54
N ALA A 36 0.61 11.39 0.96
CA ALA A 36 -0.73 11.06 1.43
C ALA A 36 -0.62 9.96 2.50
N ILE A 37 -1.72 9.72 3.21
CA ILE A 37 -1.77 8.68 4.25
C ILE A 37 -2.94 7.76 3.93
N LEU A 38 -2.68 6.46 3.82
CA LEU A 38 -3.71 5.45 3.58
C LEU A 38 -4.17 4.88 4.92
N LEU A 39 -5.49 4.81 5.11
CA LEU A 39 -6.10 4.09 6.22
C LEU A 39 -6.59 2.73 5.72
N CYS A 40 -6.05 1.66 6.29
CA CYS A 40 -6.22 0.31 5.78
C CYS A 40 -6.90 -0.58 6.83
N SER A 41 -7.99 -1.25 6.45
CA SER A 41 -8.54 -2.34 7.26
C SER A 41 -7.83 -3.66 6.95
N GLN A 42 -7.58 -4.49 7.95
CA GLN A 42 -7.15 -5.87 7.72
C GLN A 42 -8.36 -6.74 7.34
N SER A 43 -8.45 -7.10 6.06
CA SER A 43 -9.58 -7.88 5.50
C SER A 43 -9.39 -9.40 5.59
N SER A 44 -8.16 -9.84 5.82
CA SER A 44 -7.76 -11.21 6.15
C SER A 44 -6.39 -11.16 6.83
N ALA A 45 -5.92 -12.29 7.37
CA ALA A 45 -4.64 -12.37 8.08
C ALA A 45 -3.46 -11.72 7.35
N SER A 46 -3.45 -11.72 6.01
CA SER A 46 -2.36 -11.18 5.20
C SER A 46 -2.80 -10.16 4.14
N ARG A 47 -4.01 -9.59 4.23
CA ARG A 47 -4.51 -8.61 3.25
C ARG A 47 -5.04 -7.34 3.90
N TYR A 48 -4.36 -6.24 3.62
CA TYR A 48 -4.74 -4.89 4.01
C TYR A 48 -5.46 -4.21 2.85
N LEU A 49 -6.65 -3.68 3.12
CA LEU A 49 -7.50 -3.01 2.14
C LEU A 49 -7.61 -1.54 2.49
N VAL A 50 -7.19 -0.66 1.57
CA VAL A 50 -7.34 0.79 1.70
C VAL A 50 -8.83 1.14 1.79
N LYS A 51 -9.21 1.79 2.88
CA LYS A 51 -10.57 2.26 3.17
C LYS A 51 -10.73 3.75 2.92
N ASP A 52 -9.71 4.52 3.24
CA ASP A 52 -9.71 5.96 3.07
C ASP A 52 -8.28 6.49 2.82
N ILE A 53 -8.18 7.71 2.32
CA ILE A 53 -6.92 8.39 2.02
C ILE A 53 -6.98 9.83 2.51
N LEU A 54 -6.05 10.21 3.38
CA LEU A 54 -5.80 11.59 3.76
C LEU A 54 -4.77 12.18 2.81
N LEU A 55 -5.16 13.13 1.97
CA LEU A 55 -4.25 13.85 1.09
C LEU A 55 -3.52 14.94 1.88
N VAL A 56 -2.19 14.87 1.95
CA VAL A 56 -1.38 15.87 2.65
C VAL A 56 -1.27 17.11 1.78
N ASP A 57 -1.69 18.27 2.31
CA ASP A 57 -1.56 19.53 1.59
C ASP A 57 -0.08 19.85 1.36
N TYR A 58 0.23 20.20 0.12
CA TYR A 58 1.57 20.55 -0.33
C TYR A 58 2.24 21.67 0.48
N SER A 59 1.46 22.63 0.94
CA SER A 59 1.93 23.82 1.66
C SER A 59 2.24 23.55 3.13
N GLU A 60 1.69 22.48 3.70
CA GLU A 60 1.90 22.06 5.08
C GLU A 60 3.22 21.28 5.24
N CYS A 61 3.76 20.74 4.13
CA CYS A 61 5.08 20.12 4.12
C CYS A 61 6.18 21.19 4.16
N ARG A 62 6.90 21.28 5.28
CA ARG A 62 8.01 22.23 5.47
C ARG A 62 9.09 22.13 4.39
N THR A 63 9.40 20.91 3.96
CA THR A 63 10.38 20.65 2.91
C THR A 63 9.80 19.69 1.88
N ARG A 64 9.97 20.04 0.61
CA ARG A 64 9.67 19.20 -0.55
C ARG A 64 10.75 19.38 -1.61
N THR A 65 11.51 18.33 -1.88
CA THR A 65 12.47 18.23 -2.98
C THR A 65 12.04 17.13 -3.93
N ASN A 66 12.88 16.75 -4.89
CA ASN A 66 12.58 15.65 -5.82
C ASN A 66 12.88 14.25 -5.24
N ASP A 67 13.50 14.20 -4.06
CA ASP A 67 14.04 13.03 -3.38
C ASP A 67 13.79 13.04 -1.86
N PHE A 68 13.00 14.01 -1.36
CA PHE A 68 12.64 14.10 0.04
C PHE A 68 11.37 14.93 0.26
N ILE A 69 10.55 14.47 1.22
CA ILE A 69 9.41 15.20 1.77
C ILE A 69 9.36 15.08 3.28
N SER A 70 9.09 16.19 3.95
CA SER A 70 8.80 16.20 5.39
C SER A 70 7.32 15.98 5.68
N TRP A 71 7.00 15.11 6.62
CA TRP A 71 5.61 14.88 7.07
C TRP A 71 5.14 15.95 8.07
N PRO A 72 3.98 16.59 7.84
CA PRO A 72 3.41 17.50 8.82
C PRO A 72 2.77 16.70 9.96
N ARG A 73 3.15 16.99 11.22
CA ARG A 73 2.67 16.24 12.39
C ARG A 73 1.15 16.23 12.52
N THR A 74 0.49 17.33 12.19
CA THR A 74 -0.98 17.44 12.22
C THR A 74 -1.66 16.36 11.37
N TYR A 75 -1.09 15.99 10.22
CA TYR A 75 -1.64 14.93 9.38
C TYR A 75 -1.43 13.54 9.98
N ILE A 76 -0.31 13.33 10.67
CA ILE A 76 -0.04 12.09 11.40
C ILE A 76 -1.04 11.94 12.55
N GLU A 77 -1.25 13.01 13.33
CA GLU A 77 -2.24 13.06 14.41
C GLU A 77 -3.67 12.81 13.89
N ASN A 78 -4.07 13.50 12.82
CA ASN A 78 -5.38 13.28 12.20
C ASN A 78 -5.56 11.83 11.69
N ALA A 79 -4.49 11.22 11.17
CA ALA A 79 -4.53 9.83 10.72
C ALA A 79 -4.68 8.85 11.89
N ILE A 80 -4.02 9.12 13.02
CA ILE A 80 -4.18 8.36 14.27
C ILE A 80 -5.62 8.42 14.74
N ASP A 81 -6.19 9.62 14.87
CA ASP A 81 -7.58 9.82 15.33
C ASP A 81 -8.58 9.09 14.42
N ALA A 82 -8.39 9.18 13.11
CA ALA A 82 -9.23 8.50 12.13
C ALA A 82 -9.08 6.97 12.15
N ALA A 83 -7.89 6.46 12.47
CA ALA A 83 -7.60 5.03 12.52
C ALA A 83 -8.11 4.36 13.80
N GLU A 84 -8.13 5.07 14.92
CA GLU A 84 -8.41 4.53 16.26
C GLU A 84 -9.75 3.80 16.32
N THR A 85 -10.83 4.44 15.86
CA THR A 85 -12.21 3.93 15.99
C THR A 85 -12.39 2.55 15.36
N ASN A 86 -11.66 2.25 14.29
CA ASN A 86 -11.81 1.00 13.53
C ASN A 86 -10.54 0.14 13.55
N ASN A 87 -9.57 0.45 14.42
CA ASN A 87 -8.25 -0.20 14.48
C ASN A 87 -7.59 -0.34 13.10
N LEU A 88 -7.54 0.77 12.35
CA LEU A 88 -6.99 0.77 10.99
C LEU A 88 -5.46 0.81 11.03
N SER A 89 -4.87 0.13 10.07
CA SER A 89 -3.45 0.25 9.74
C SER A 89 -3.22 1.54 8.96
N ILE A 90 -2.30 2.37 9.43
CA ILE A 90 -1.85 3.57 8.74
C ILE A 90 -0.66 3.21 7.85
N VAL A 91 -0.72 3.62 6.57
CA VAL A 91 0.39 3.50 5.61
C VAL A 91 0.73 4.89 5.08
N LEU A 92 1.93 5.36 5.39
CA LEU A 92 2.46 6.62 4.88
C LEU A 92 2.86 6.42 3.42
N VAL A 93 2.34 7.21 2.48
CA VAL A 93 2.70 7.09 1.07
C VAL A 93 3.24 8.39 0.49
N HIS A 94 4.35 8.33 -0.22
CA HIS A 94 4.90 9.46 -0.98
C HIS A 94 5.22 9.10 -2.42
N SER A 95 5.42 10.12 -3.25
CA SER A 95 5.84 9.93 -4.64
C SER A 95 7.35 9.90 -4.78
N HIS A 96 7.83 9.08 -5.72
CA HIS A 96 9.17 9.16 -6.29
C HIS A 96 9.08 9.69 -7.73
N PRO A 97 9.18 11.02 -7.95
CA PRO A 97 9.10 11.62 -9.28
C PRO A 97 10.13 11.06 -10.28
N GLY A 98 11.27 10.56 -9.80
CA GLY A 98 12.31 9.94 -10.61
C GLY A 98 11.97 8.54 -11.16
N GLY A 99 10.87 7.92 -10.71
CA GLY A 99 10.38 6.66 -11.26
C GLY A 99 11.02 5.39 -10.69
N THR A 100 11.74 5.48 -9.57
CA THR A 100 12.31 4.31 -8.88
C THR A 100 11.38 3.77 -7.80
N LEU A 101 11.19 2.45 -7.75
CA LEU A 101 10.45 1.74 -6.69
C LEU A 101 11.40 1.16 -5.62
N VAL A 102 12.48 1.88 -5.31
CA VAL A 102 13.45 1.52 -4.27
C VAL A 102 13.32 2.52 -3.13
N PHE A 103 13.11 2.03 -1.91
CA PHE A 103 13.19 2.86 -0.71
C PHE A 103 14.65 3.27 -0.47
N SER A 104 14.88 4.55 -0.28
CA SER A 104 16.16 5.16 0.02
C SER A 104 16.46 5.17 1.53
N ASP A 105 17.71 5.46 1.89
CA ASP A 105 18.09 5.67 3.30
C ASP A 105 17.30 6.81 3.95
N MET A 106 16.91 7.82 3.17
CA MET A 106 16.09 8.94 3.65
C MET A 106 14.65 8.49 3.95
N ASP A 107 14.09 7.59 3.12
CA ASP A 107 12.77 6.99 3.38
C ASP A 107 12.80 6.13 4.65
N ASP A 108 13.88 5.37 4.83
CA ASP A 108 14.13 4.57 6.03
C ASP A 108 14.20 5.43 7.30
N ASP A 109 14.90 6.56 7.24
CA ASP A 109 15.01 7.48 8.38
C ASP A 109 13.69 8.18 8.69
N SER A 110 12.94 8.57 7.65
CA SER A 110 11.59 9.14 7.79
C SER A 110 10.63 8.12 8.44
N ASP A 111 10.63 6.87 7.98
CA ASP A 111 9.83 5.80 8.56
C ASP A 111 10.18 5.57 10.05
N ARG A 112 11.47 5.60 10.42
CA ARG A 112 11.92 5.49 11.82
C ARG A 112 11.50 6.68 12.68
N GLU A 113 11.34 7.86 12.10
CA GLU A 113 10.87 9.06 12.80
C GLU A 113 9.36 8.96 13.14
N PHE A 114 8.52 8.53 12.18
CA PHE A 114 7.07 8.66 12.32
C PHE A 114 6.35 7.37 12.75
N LEU A 115 6.81 6.18 12.35
CA LEU A 115 6.13 4.93 12.69
C LEU A 115 6.04 4.64 14.19
N PRO A 116 7.02 4.99 15.06
CA PRO A 116 6.89 4.76 16.50
C PRO A 116 5.63 5.40 17.09
N ALA A 117 5.32 6.64 16.71
CA ALA A 117 4.13 7.34 17.18
C ALA A 117 2.82 6.63 16.77
N LEU A 118 2.78 6.05 15.57
CA LEU A 118 1.62 5.27 15.11
C LEU A 118 1.39 4.03 15.99
N PHE A 119 2.47 3.32 16.34
CA PHE A 119 2.39 2.14 17.21
C PHE A 119 2.16 2.45 18.69
N GLU A 120 2.54 3.64 19.15
CA GLU A 120 2.24 4.11 20.51
C GLU A 120 0.76 4.44 20.66
N ALA A 121 0.14 5.00 19.62
CA ALA A 121 -1.28 5.33 19.60
C ALA A 121 -2.20 4.13 19.29
N ASN A 122 -1.65 2.96 18.95
CA ASN A 122 -2.43 1.75 18.65
C ASN A 122 -2.36 0.73 19.79
N GLU A 123 -3.51 0.37 20.36
CA GLU A 123 -3.61 -0.62 21.45
C GLU A 123 -3.39 -2.07 20.99
N SER A 124 -3.54 -2.36 19.69
CA SER A 124 -3.46 -3.72 19.15
C SER A 124 -2.01 -4.13 18.87
N LEU A 125 -1.59 -5.22 19.52
CA LEU A 125 -0.22 -5.75 19.43
C LEU A 125 0.14 -6.38 18.07
N ASP A 126 -0.88 -6.73 17.29
CA ASP A 126 -0.74 -7.44 16.01
C ASP A 126 -0.95 -6.52 14.80
N THR A 127 -1.31 -5.26 15.02
CA THR A 127 -1.46 -4.28 13.93
C THR A 127 -0.11 -4.01 13.28
N LEU A 128 -0.08 -4.02 11.95
CA LEU A 128 1.06 -3.52 11.20
C LEU A 128 0.75 -2.12 10.68
N HIS A 129 1.75 -1.25 10.68
CA HIS A 129 1.72 0.04 9.96
C HIS A 129 2.70 -0.01 8.79
N GLY A 130 2.67 0.95 7.89
CA GLY A 130 3.44 0.84 6.66
C GLY A 130 3.96 2.14 6.08
N SER A 131 4.79 1.94 5.08
CA SER A 131 5.24 2.97 4.15
C SER A 131 5.05 2.47 2.72
N ALA A 132 4.80 3.39 1.80
CA ALA A 132 4.64 3.08 0.39
C ALA A 132 5.20 4.20 -0.48
N ILE A 133 5.67 3.81 -1.66
CA ILE A 133 6.15 4.71 -2.70
C ILE A 133 5.33 4.48 -3.95
N MET A 134 4.96 5.58 -4.62
CA MET A 134 4.35 5.54 -5.94
C MET A 134 5.28 6.20 -6.96
N THR A 135 5.34 5.67 -8.18
CA THR A 135 6.08 6.23 -9.32
C THR A 135 5.13 6.84 -10.36
N PRO A 136 5.62 7.70 -11.30
CA PRO A 136 4.75 8.43 -12.22
C PRO A 136 3.91 7.56 -13.15
N ASP A 137 4.36 6.34 -13.43
CA ASP A 137 3.62 5.30 -14.16
C ASP A 137 2.50 4.65 -13.34
N GLY A 138 2.32 5.09 -12.09
CA GLY A 138 1.29 4.61 -11.16
C GLY A 138 1.66 3.33 -10.43
N ALA A 139 2.86 2.79 -10.61
CA ALA A 139 3.29 1.62 -9.85
C ALA A 139 3.49 1.97 -8.38
N ILE A 140 3.15 1.02 -7.51
CA ILE A 140 3.26 1.18 -6.06
C ILE A 140 4.09 0.04 -5.48
N ARG A 141 5.02 0.38 -4.59
CA ARG A 141 5.68 -0.56 -3.69
C ARG A 141 5.35 -0.17 -2.26
N ALA A 142 5.08 -1.16 -1.42
CA ALA A 142 4.82 -0.95 0.00
C ALA A 142 5.74 -1.83 0.85
N ARG A 143 5.88 -1.45 2.11
CA ARG A 143 6.48 -2.25 3.18
C ARG A 143 5.67 -2.04 4.45
N PHE A 144 5.55 -3.09 5.24
CA PHE A 144 4.94 -3.01 6.55
C PHE A 144 6.00 -3.07 7.64
N TYR A 145 5.58 -2.68 8.83
CA TYR A 145 6.36 -2.68 10.04
C TYR A 145 5.51 -3.29 11.13
N ASN A 146 6.21 -3.95 12.04
CA ASN A 146 5.62 -4.36 13.30
C ASN A 146 6.02 -3.38 14.42
N ARG A 147 5.53 -3.59 15.64
CA ARG A 147 5.83 -2.70 16.79
C ARG A 147 7.31 -2.61 17.18
N ARG A 148 8.14 -3.58 16.75
CA ARG A 148 9.60 -3.57 16.95
C ARG A 148 10.32 -2.83 15.83
N LEU A 149 9.56 -2.28 14.87
CA LEU A 149 10.02 -1.66 13.64
C LEU A 149 10.77 -2.64 12.71
N ASP A 150 10.53 -3.95 12.86
CA ASP A 150 11.03 -4.90 11.87
C ASP A 150 10.22 -4.74 10.59
N ILE A 151 10.91 -4.68 9.45
CA ILE A 151 10.29 -4.65 8.13
C ILE A 151 9.63 -5.99 7.85
N ILE A 152 8.32 -5.93 7.61
CA ILE A 152 7.50 -7.04 7.13
C ILE A 152 7.27 -6.83 5.62
N PRO A 153 7.78 -7.71 4.75
CA PRO A 153 7.70 -7.52 3.31
C PRO A 153 6.24 -7.58 2.82
N VAL A 154 5.86 -6.62 1.97
CA VAL A 154 4.61 -6.68 1.20
C VAL A 154 4.92 -7.27 -0.16
N ASN A 155 4.40 -8.47 -0.42
CA ASN A 155 4.74 -9.23 -1.63
C ASN A 155 4.09 -8.68 -2.89
N ALA A 156 2.94 -8.01 -2.74
CA ALA A 156 2.24 -7.40 -3.86
C ALA A 156 1.34 -6.24 -3.42
N VAL A 157 1.24 -5.24 -4.29
CA VAL A 157 0.19 -4.22 -4.23
C VAL A 157 -0.82 -4.50 -5.35
N HIS A 158 -2.11 -4.48 -5.02
CA HIS A 158 -3.22 -4.79 -5.92
C HIS A 158 -4.12 -3.57 -6.12
N CYS A 159 -4.37 -3.19 -7.38
CA CYS A 159 -5.40 -2.23 -7.72
C CYS A 159 -6.56 -2.95 -8.42
N ALA A 160 -7.76 -2.80 -7.86
CA ALA A 160 -8.98 -3.39 -8.39
C ALA A 160 -9.89 -2.31 -9.01
N GLY A 161 -10.11 -2.39 -10.31
CA GLY A 161 -11.09 -1.62 -11.08
C GLY A 161 -11.60 -2.44 -12.26
N ASP A 162 -11.78 -1.80 -13.41
CA ASP A 162 -12.07 -2.51 -14.67
C ASP A 162 -10.96 -3.49 -15.04
N ASN A 163 -9.72 -3.15 -14.67
CA ASN A 163 -8.56 -4.03 -14.74
C ASN A 163 -8.10 -4.42 -13.33
N LEU A 164 -7.60 -5.66 -13.20
CA LEU A 164 -6.87 -6.09 -12.01
C LEU A 164 -5.38 -5.88 -12.24
N ILE A 165 -4.83 -4.84 -11.62
CA ILE A 165 -3.40 -4.52 -11.70
C ILE A 165 -2.70 -5.06 -10.46
N GLN A 166 -1.54 -5.65 -10.67
CA GLN A 166 -0.66 -6.13 -9.61
C GLN A 166 0.75 -5.61 -9.82
N TRP A 167 1.30 -4.98 -8.79
CA TRP A 167 2.70 -4.62 -8.70
C TRP A 167 3.40 -5.59 -7.75
N LYS A 168 4.42 -6.28 -8.25
CA LYS A 168 5.27 -7.23 -7.52
C LYS A 168 6.73 -6.86 -7.80
N MET A 169 7.57 -6.91 -6.78
CA MET A 169 9.01 -6.71 -6.98
C MET A 169 9.69 -8.06 -7.25
N THR A 170 10.74 -8.03 -8.07
CA THR A 170 11.69 -9.13 -8.20
C THR A 170 12.63 -9.13 -6.99
N GLU A 171 13.45 -10.18 -6.87
CA GLU A 171 14.54 -10.25 -5.87
C GLU A 171 15.61 -9.17 -6.07
N PHE A 172 15.60 -8.48 -7.21
CA PHE A 172 16.54 -7.40 -7.57
C PHE A 172 15.88 -6.02 -7.52
N ASP A 173 14.81 -5.85 -6.74
CA ASP A 173 14.09 -4.59 -6.54
C ASP A 173 13.57 -3.92 -7.82
N SER A 174 13.34 -4.72 -8.87
CA SER A 174 12.70 -4.26 -10.11
C SER A 174 11.24 -4.70 -10.17
N LEU A 175 10.39 -3.89 -10.79
CA LEU A 175 9.00 -4.25 -11.02
C LEU A 175 8.93 -5.49 -11.92
N GLN A 176 8.22 -6.52 -11.48
CA GLN A 176 7.95 -7.68 -12.30
C GLN A 176 7.10 -7.27 -13.52
N PRO A 177 7.50 -7.65 -14.74
CA PRO A 177 6.76 -7.29 -15.94
C PRO A 177 5.42 -8.02 -15.95
N HIS A 178 4.42 -7.37 -16.56
CA HIS A 178 3.15 -8.04 -16.80
C HIS A 178 3.35 -9.24 -17.73
N PRO A 179 2.78 -10.41 -17.41
CA PRO A 179 2.90 -11.57 -18.27
C PRO A 179 2.19 -11.32 -19.60
N MET A 180 2.73 -11.87 -20.69
CA MET A 180 1.99 -11.94 -21.94
C MET A 180 0.70 -12.73 -21.76
N ALA A 181 -0.38 -12.30 -22.41
CA ALA A 181 -1.65 -13.03 -22.40
C ALA A 181 -1.46 -14.48 -22.88
N PHE A 182 -2.16 -15.42 -22.23
CA PHE A 182 -2.11 -16.86 -22.50
C PHE A 182 -0.72 -17.50 -22.34
N SER A 183 0.23 -16.81 -21.70
CA SER A 183 1.53 -17.39 -21.37
C SER A 183 1.46 -18.31 -20.14
N ALA A 184 2.44 -19.21 -20.01
CA ALA A 184 2.60 -20.01 -18.79
C ALA A 184 2.79 -19.14 -17.54
N GLN A 185 3.39 -17.95 -17.69
CA GLN A 185 3.57 -17.00 -16.59
C GLN A 185 2.23 -16.41 -16.14
N MET A 186 1.35 -16.03 -17.07
CA MET A 186 -0.02 -15.60 -16.74
C MET A 186 -0.75 -16.68 -15.93
N GLY A 187 -0.64 -17.95 -16.34
CA GLY A 187 -1.23 -19.06 -15.59
C GLY A 187 -0.67 -19.20 -14.17
N LYS A 188 0.62 -18.93 -13.94
CA LYS A 188 1.22 -18.90 -12.59
C LYS A 188 0.72 -17.72 -11.77
N ASP A 189 0.61 -16.55 -12.39
CA ASP A 189 0.15 -15.34 -11.70
C ASP A 189 -1.32 -15.46 -11.29
N LEU A 190 -2.18 -16.00 -12.17
CA LEU A 190 -3.59 -16.28 -11.87
C LEU A 190 -3.78 -17.26 -10.70
N LYS A 191 -2.90 -18.25 -10.54
CA LYS A 191 -2.93 -19.16 -9.38
C LYS A 191 -2.75 -18.46 -8.04
N SER A 192 -2.22 -17.23 -8.02
CA SER A 192 -2.08 -16.42 -6.80
C SER A 192 -3.34 -15.64 -6.43
N PHE A 193 -4.36 -15.66 -7.30
CA PHE A 193 -5.67 -15.06 -7.09
C PHE A 193 -6.69 -16.11 -6.66
N THR A 194 -7.70 -15.66 -5.92
CA THR A 194 -8.86 -16.46 -5.54
C THR A 194 -10.09 -15.72 -6.03
N ALA A 195 -10.87 -16.36 -6.89
CA ALA A 195 -12.18 -15.87 -7.29
C ALA A 195 -13.24 -16.45 -6.35
N CYS A 196 -14.10 -15.59 -5.81
CA CYS A 196 -15.28 -15.98 -5.06
C CYS A 196 -16.51 -15.55 -5.86
N ILE A 197 -17.43 -16.48 -6.09
CA ILE A 197 -18.68 -16.20 -6.80
C ILE A 197 -19.78 -16.06 -5.75
N VAL A 198 -20.42 -14.89 -5.73
CA VAL A 198 -21.52 -14.58 -4.83
C VAL A 198 -22.80 -14.46 -5.65
N GLY A 199 -23.85 -15.22 -5.27
CA GLY A 199 -25.16 -15.13 -5.91
C GLY A 199 -25.39 -16.09 -7.08
N VAL A 200 -25.11 -17.39 -6.91
CA VAL A 200 -25.52 -18.41 -7.88
C VAL A 200 -27.01 -18.72 -7.66
N SER A 201 -27.89 -18.11 -8.47
CA SER A 201 -29.34 -18.36 -8.41
C SER A 201 -29.73 -19.51 -9.35
N GLY A 202 -30.54 -20.46 -8.84
CA GLY A 202 -30.91 -21.71 -9.52
C GLY A 202 -31.93 -21.59 -10.66
N THR A 203 -32.28 -20.40 -11.12
CA THR A 203 -33.26 -20.19 -12.18
C THR A 203 -32.61 -19.57 -13.42
N GLY A 204 -31.87 -20.39 -14.18
CA GLY A 204 -31.40 -20.04 -15.53
C GLY A 204 -29.89 -20.12 -15.73
N SER A 205 -29.39 -21.34 -15.97
CA SER A 205 -28.25 -21.68 -16.83
C SER A 205 -27.03 -20.73 -16.88
N ILE A 206 -26.48 -20.33 -15.72
CA ILE A 206 -25.05 -19.98 -15.63
C ILE A 206 -24.37 -21.18 -14.99
N ILE A 207 -23.71 -22.01 -15.81
CA ILE A 207 -22.78 -23.02 -15.30
C ILE A 207 -21.60 -22.25 -14.71
N VAL A 208 -21.32 -22.48 -13.43
CA VAL A 208 -20.13 -22.02 -12.75
C VAL A 208 -19.15 -23.20 -12.78
N GLU A 209 -18.17 -23.15 -13.68
CA GLU A 209 -17.04 -24.08 -13.78
C GLU A 209 -15.70 -23.36 -13.55
#